data_AF-A0A271IUM7-F1
#
_entry.id   AF-A0A271IUM7-F1
#
_cell.length_a   1.000
_cell.length_b   1.000
_cell.length_c   1.000
_cell.angle_alpha   90.00
_cell.angle_beta   90.00
_cell.angle_gamma   90.00
#
_symmetry.space_group_name_H-M   'P 1'
#
loop_
_entity.id
_entity.type
_entity.pdbx_description
1 polymer ?
#
loop_
_entity_poly.entity_id
_entity_poly.type
_entity_poly.pdbx_seq_one_letter_code
_entity_poly.pdbx_strand_id
1 'polypeptide(L)'
;MGGLPQAVLCGARTVRTVERLREAAEEAGGHIETGHQSAGTALLPTRVVVRADAEETLERVAVASGVGYVNAPPAWHFASMGGDVGDYVASRPPRTGALSEWASATFDPERLAFNPVRVWAPTESRVLGRHVEPISQRTRFFLWEGSTRKEVDKDWGRYAALSATGARALAYDRRRFILGVPARLPLPRVLARSLCLCSGYAPAVERSLPGAPYAGQVHLLFRWVPPSLAEAVAIRVSQRPVDCEIDILH
;
A
#
# COMPACT_ATOMS: atom_id res chain seq x y z
N MET A 1 12.71 -13.53 17.80
CA MET A 1 12.80 -14.94 17.39
C MET A 1 13.04 -14.96 15.90
N GLY A 2 14.25 -15.30 15.47
CA GLY A 2 14.58 -15.39 14.04
C GLY A 2 14.01 -16.68 13.48
N GLY A 3 13.05 -16.57 12.57
CA GLY A 3 12.65 -17.71 11.73
C GLY A 3 13.76 -18.02 10.74
N LEU A 4 13.69 -19.22 10.13
CA LEU A 4 14.57 -19.60 9.03
C LEU A 4 14.57 -18.53 7.93
N PRO A 5 15.72 -18.28 7.27
CA PRO A 5 15.77 -17.49 6.03
C PRO A 5 14.66 -17.87 5.05
N GLN A 6 14.04 -16.86 4.45
CA GLN A 6 12.96 -17.04 3.47
C GLN A 6 13.10 -16.09 2.29
N ALA A 7 12.85 -16.60 1.08
CA ALA A 7 12.78 -15.84 -0.15
C ALA A 7 11.38 -15.92 -0.77
N VAL A 8 10.84 -14.78 -1.19
CA VAL A 8 9.52 -14.69 -1.84
C VAL A 8 9.69 -14.51 -3.35
N LEU A 9 9.05 -15.38 -4.14
CA LEU A 9 9.07 -15.22 -5.59
C LEU A 9 8.22 -14.01 -6.02
N CYS A 10 8.89 -13.02 -6.60
CA CYS A 10 8.28 -11.79 -7.09
C CYS A 10 8.23 -11.79 -8.63
N GLY A 11 7.18 -11.21 -9.21
CA GLY A 11 7.04 -11.06 -10.66
C GLY A 11 6.32 -12.21 -11.37
N ALA A 12 6.60 -12.35 -12.68
CA ALA A 12 5.95 -13.34 -13.52
C ALA A 12 6.36 -14.77 -13.12
N ARG A 13 5.38 -15.66 -13.08
CA ARG A 13 5.58 -17.06 -12.71
C ARG A 13 4.75 -17.95 -13.61
N THR A 14 5.41 -18.95 -14.17
CA THR A 14 4.77 -20.02 -14.93
C THR A 14 4.76 -21.29 -14.08
N VAL A 15 3.93 -22.28 -14.43
CA VAL A 15 3.94 -23.60 -13.78
C VAL A 15 5.37 -24.18 -13.78
N ARG A 16 6.06 -24.09 -14.91
CA ARG A 16 7.46 -24.51 -15.08
C ARG A 16 8.43 -23.80 -14.14
N THR A 17 8.23 -22.51 -13.86
CA THR A 17 9.07 -21.76 -12.90
C THR A 17 8.91 -22.33 -11.50
N VAL A 18 7.68 -22.68 -11.10
CA VAL A 18 7.39 -23.22 -9.77
C VAL A 18 7.92 -24.64 -9.62
N GLU A 19 7.82 -25.47 -10.67
CA GLU A 19 8.38 -26.83 -10.69
C GLU A 19 9.91 -26.80 -10.54
N ARG A 20 10.61 -25.96 -11.31
CA ARG A 20 12.06 -25.78 -11.18
C ARG A 20 12.49 -25.34 -9.78
N LEU A 21 11.75 -24.40 -9.19
CA LEU A 21 11.99 -23.96 -7.82
C LEU A 21 11.78 -25.08 -6.80
N ARG A 22 10.81 -25.97 -7.02
CA ARG A 22 10.58 -27.12 -6.16
C ARG A 22 11.74 -28.11 -6.24
N GLU A 23 12.12 -28.51 -7.45
CA GLU A 23 13.23 -29.42 -7.71
C GLU A 23 14.54 -28.88 -7.10
N ALA A 24 14.88 -27.63 -7.41
CA ALA A 24 16.07 -26.98 -6.89
C ALA A 24 16.07 -26.83 -5.36
N ALA A 25 14.91 -26.55 -4.76
CA ALA A 25 14.78 -26.49 -3.31
C ALA A 25 15.04 -27.85 -2.67
N GLU A 26 14.43 -28.92 -3.18
CA GLU A 26 14.63 -30.29 -2.67
C GLU A 26 16.09 -30.72 -2.76
N GLU A 27 16.76 -30.48 -3.88
CA GLU A 27 18.18 -30.80 -4.08
C GLU A 27 19.12 -30.02 -3.15
N ALA A 28 18.80 -28.76 -2.88
CA ALA A 28 19.64 -27.88 -2.06
C ALA A 28 19.38 -27.99 -0.55
N GLY A 29 18.40 -28.80 -0.13
CA GLY A 29 17.95 -28.92 1.27
C GLY A 29 17.05 -27.77 1.74
N GLY A 30 16.41 -27.06 0.80
CA GLY A 30 15.38 -26.06 1.07
C GLY A 30 13.97 -26.63 1.00
N HIS A 31 12.99 -25.84 1.44
CA HIS A 31 11.58 -26.19 1.41
C HIS A 31 10.77 -25.14 0.65
N ILE A 32 9.98 -25.56 -0.32
CA ILE A 32 9.06 -24.68 -1.05
C ILE A 32 7.65 -24.71 -0.45
N GLU A 33 7.11 -23.53 -0.17
CA GLU A 33 5.75 -23.33 0.26
C GLU A 33 4.98 -22.61 -0.85
N THR A 34 3.92 -23.24 -1.35
CA THR A 34 3.02 -22.64 -2.34
C THR A 34 1.64 -22.44 -1.74
N GLY A 35 1.07 -21.24 -1.87
CA GLY A 35 -0.29 -20.93 -1.41
C GLY A 35 -1.15 -20.40 -2.53
N HIS A 36 -2.26 -21.07 -2.82
CA HIS A 36 -3.31 -20.46 -3.64
C HIS A 36 -3.85 -19.23 -2.91
N GLN A 37 -4.15 -18.19 -3.68
CA GLN A 37 -4.66 -16.94 -3.14
C GLN A 37 -6.03 -16.69 -3.74
N SER A 38 -7.02 -16.53 -2.88
CA SER A 38 -8.36 -16.09 -3.26
C SER A 38 -8.62 -14.72 -2.62
N ALA A 39 -8.93 -13.73 -3.46
CA ALA A 39 -9.49 -12.46 -3.02
C ALA A 39 -10.61 -12.09 -3.98
N GLY A 40 -11.78 -12.70 -3.76
CA GLY A 40 -12.96 -12.50 -4.62
C GLY A 40 -12.72 -12.95 -6.07
N THR A 41 -12.96 -12.04 -7.02
CA THR A 41 -13.02 -12.33 -8.48
C THR A 41 -11.69 -12.18 -9.22
N ALA A 42 -10.61 -11.75 -8.54
CA ALA A 42 -9.32 -11.52 -9.19
C ALA A 42 -8.50 -12.82 -9.25
N LEU A 43 -7.97 -13.14 -10.43
CA LEU A 43 -6.95 -14.18 -10.58
C LEU A 43 -5.67 -13.72 -9.90
N LEU A 44 -5.50 -14.10 -8.64
CA LEU A 44 -4.30 -13.80 -7.90
C LEU A 44 -3.23 -14.85 -8.21
N PRO A 45 -1.99 -14.41 -8.45
CA PRO A 45 -0.93 -15.33 -8.78
C PRO A 45 -0.52 -16.12 -7.53
N THR A 46 -0.31 -17.43 -7.64
CA THR A 46 0.07 -18.33 -6.52
C THR A 46 1.24 -17.76 -5.72
N ARG A 47 1.12 -17.71 -4.39
CA ARG A 47 2.24 -17.33 -3.52
C ARG A 47 3.28 -18.45 -3.56
N VAL A 48 4.55 -18.12 -3.75
CA VAL A 48 5.65 -19.09 -3.72
C VAL A 48 6.75 -18.55 -2.82
N VAL A 49 7.14 -19.35 -1.83
CA VAL A 49 8.22 -19.02 -0.89
C VAL A 49 9.15 -20.19 -0.75
N VAL A 50 10.45 -19.90 -0.77
CA VAL A 50 11.50 -20.87 -0.46
C VAL A 50 12.02 -20.54 0.93
N ARG A 51 12.10 -21.54 1.80
CA ARG A 51 12.72 -21.45 3.12
C ARG A 51 13.92 -22.35 3.18
N ALA A 52 14.97 -21.93 3.88
CA ALA A 52 16.16 -22.73 4.07
C ALA A 52 16.86 -22.34 5.37
N ASP A 53 17.75 -23.20 5.87
CA ASP A 53 18.50 -22.95 7.11
C ASP A 53 19.57 -21.87 6.95
N ALA A 54 19.99 -21.61 5.71
CA ALA A 54 21.04 -20.65 5.37
C ALA A 54 20.65 -19.83 4.14
N GLU A 55 21.10 -18.58 4.09
CA GLU A 55 20.85 -17.69 2.95
C GLU A 55 21.50 -18.19 1.66
N GLU A 56 22.69 -18.77 1.77
CA GLU A 56 23.43 -19.37 0.66
C GLU A 56 22.63 -20.48 -0.03
N THR A 57 21.76 -21.17 0.69
CA THR A 57 20.85 -22.16 0.11
C THR A 57 19.76 -21.49 -0.74
N LEU A 58 19.21 -20.35 -0.31
CA LEU A 58 18.22 -19.60 -1.09
C LEU A 58 18.82 -19.10 -2.42
N GLU A 59 20.07 -18.61 -2.38
CA GLU A 59 20.79 -18.18 -3.57
C GLU A 59 21.04 -19.35 -4.53
N ARG A 60 21.50 -20.51 -4.03
CA ARG A 60 21.69 -21.72 -4.85
C ARG A 60 20.39 -22.16 -5.53
N VAL A 61 19.28 -22.17 -4.80
CA VAL A 61 17.95 -22.51 -5.35
C VAL A 61 17.55 -21.56 -6.48
N ALA A 62 17.74 -20.25 -6.28
CA ALA A 62 17.42 -19.25 -7.28
C ALA A 62 18.24 -19.43 -8.57
N VAL A 63 19.57 -19.62 -8.43
CA VAL A 63 20.49 -19.85 -9.56
C VAL A 63 20.10 -21.12 -10.32
N ALA A 64 19.89 -22.24 -9.63
CA ALA A 64 19.50 -23.51 -10.27
C ALA A 64 18.13 -23.41 -10.98
N SER A 65 17.23 -22.57 -10.48
CA SER A 65 15.91 -22.35 -11.08
C SER A 65 15.91 -21.34 -12.23
N GLY A 66 17.02 -20.65 -12.47
CA GLY A 66 17.14 -19.58 -13.47
C GLY A 66 16.41 -18.30 -13.07
N VAL A 67 16.28 -18.03 -11.76
CA VAL A 67 15.64 -16.83 -11.20
C VAL A 67 16.70 -15.97 -10.52
N GLY A 68 16.62 -14.65 -10.66
CA GLY A 68 17.52 -13.74 -9.96
C GLY A 68 17.28 -13.75 -8.44
N TYR A 69 18.36 -13.87 -7.66
CA TYR A 69 18.33 -13.70 -6.21
C TYR A 69 18.68 -12.26 -5.83
N VAL A 70 17.95 -11.70 -4.87
CA VAL A 70 18.25 -10.39 -4.29
C VAL A 70 18.17 -10.53 -2.78
N ASN A 71 19.32 -10.42 -2.11
CA ASN A 71 19.42 -10.49 -0.64
C ASN A 71 18.61 -9.36 0.02
N ALA A 72 18.71 -8.14 -0.52
CA ALA A 72 17.92 -7.02 -0.02
C ALA A 72 16.45 -7.15 -0.46
N PRO A 73 15.48 -7.24 0.48
CA PRO A 73 14.08 -7.47 0.12
C PRO A 73 13.55 -6.35 -0.79
N PRO A 74 13.01 -6.66 -1.99
CA PRO A 74 12.44 -5.66 -2.89
C PRO A 74 11.38 -4.78 -2.21
N ALA A 75 10.65 -5.34 -1.25
CA ALA A 75 9.73 -4.62 -0.38
C ALA A 75 10.38 -3.40 0.29
N TRP A 76 11.57 -3.57 0.87
CA TRP A 76 12.31 -2.49 1.52
C TRP A 76 12.76 -1.43 0.51
N HIS A 77 13.25 -1.84 -0.66
CA HIS A 77 13.64 -0.93 -1.72
C HIS A 77 12.47 -0.06 -2.20
N PHE A 78 11.30 -0.65 -2.43
CA PHE A 78 10.12 0.13 -2.86
C PHE A 78 9.61 1.06 -1.76
N ALA A 79 9.67 0.66 -0.49
CA ALA A 79 9.27 1.52 0.62
C ALA A 79 10.26 2.66 0.86
N SER A 80 11.56 2.42 0.70
CA SER A 80 12.62 3.41 0.97
C SER A 80 12.91 4.35 -0.21
N MET A 81 12.66 3.93 -1.44
CA MET A 81 12.83 4.77 -2.65
C MET A 81 11.52 5.42 -3.12
N GLY A 82 10.36 4.97 -2.63
CA GLY A 82 9.08 5.63 -2.95
C GLY A 82 9.09 7.06 -2.43
N GLY A 83 8.63 8.04 -3.21
CA GLY A 83 8.53 9.43 -2.71
C GLY A 83 7.66 9.52 -1.45
N ASP A 84 7.80 10.58 -0.67
CA ASP A 84 6.83 10.91 0.39
C ASP A 84 5.82 11.95 -0.11
N VAL A 85 4.72 12.11 0.64
CA VAL A 85 3.63 13.01 0.28
C VAL A 85 4.05 14.48 0.30
N GLY A 86 5.00 14.85 1.16
CA GLY A 86 5.56 16.20 1.22
C GLY A 86 6.34 16.52 -0.06
N ASP A 87 7.33 15.69 -0.38
CA ASP A 87 8.13 15.81 -1.60
C ASP A 87 7.26 15.72 -2.87
N TYR A 88 6.29 14.80 -2.86
CA TYR A 88 5.34 14.65 -3.95
C TYR A 88 4.57 15.94 -4.21
N VAL A 89 4.02 16.57 -3.16
CA VAL A 89 3.24 17.82 -3.28
C VAL A 89 4.15 19.00 -3.59
N ALA A 90 5.37 19.04 -3.04
CA ALA A 90 6.34 20.10 -3.29
C ALA A 90 6.79 20.12 -4.76
N SER A 91 6.97 18.95 -5.38
CA SER A 91 7.37 18.82 -6.79
C SER A 91 6.30 19.25 -7.80
N ARG A 92 5.05 19.53 -7.37
CA ARG A 92 3.96 19.93 -8.28
C ARG A 92 3.96 21.44 -8.51
N PRO A 93 3.80 21.90 -9.76
CA PRO A 93 3.78 23.32 -10.09
C PRO A 93 2.53 23.98 -9.48
N PRO A 94 2.70 25.09 -8.73
CA PRO A 94 1.56 25.84 -8.20
C PRO A 94 0.83 26.57 -9.34
N ARG A 95 -0.48 26.74 -9.16
CA ARG A 95 -1.36 27.51 -10.03
C ARG A 95 -2.22 28.44 -9.18
N THR A 96 -2.45 29.63 -9.68
CA THR A 96 -3.36 30.62 -9.11
C THR A 96 -4.63 30.71 -9.96
N GLY A 97 -5.72 31.16 -9.35
CA GLY A 97 -7.02 31.36 -10.01
C GLY A 97 -8.07 30.32 -9.64
N ALA A 98 -9.34 30.70 -9.83
CA ALA A 98 -10.48 29.82 -9.58
C ALA A 98 -10.47 28.63 -10.56
N LEU A 99 -11.00 27.48 -10.15
CA LEU A 99 -11.54 26.53 -11.14
C LEU A 99 -12.89 27.11 -11.57
N SER A 100 -13.30 26.87 -12.81
CA SER A 100 -14.67 27.18 -13.21
C SER A 100 -15.65 26.45 -12.26
N GLU A 101 -16.87 26.98 -12.09
CA GLU A 101 -17.93 26.53 -11.15
C GLU A 101 -18.44 25.08 -11.35
N TRP A 102 -17.75 24.27 -12.15
CA TRP A 102 -18.24 22.97 -12.61
C TRP A 102 -18.00 21.91 -11.54
N ALA A 103 -18.95 20.97 -11.48
CA ALA A 103 -19.12 19.89 -10.49
C ALA A 103 -17.82 19.47 -9.80
N SER A 104 -17.52 20.17 -8.71
CA SER A 104 -16.40 19.86 -7.84
C SER A 104 -16.91 19.10 -6.62
N ALA A 105 -16.17 18.08 -6.22
CA ALA A 105 -16.41 17.41 -4.95
C ALA A 105 -15.17 17.54 -4.09
N THR A 106 -15.31 17.87 -2.82
CA THR A 106 -14.17 17.95 -1.90
C THR A 106 -14.01 16.64 -1.15
N PHE A 107 -12.78 16.21 -0.95
CA PHE A 107 -12.46 15.09 -0.09
C PHE A 107 -12.77 15.45 1.36
N ASP A 108 -13.53 14.59 2.01
CA ASP A 108 -13.86 14.65 3.42
C ASP A 108 -12.94 13.65 4.17
N PRO A 109 -11.97 14.14 4.97
CA PRO A 109 -11.06 13.29 5.73
C PRO A 109 -11.77 12.43 6.77
N GLU A 110 -12.90 12.86 7.34
CA GLU A 110 -13.63 12.09 8.36
C GLU A 110 -14.37 10.90 7.76
N ARG A 111 -14.78 11.03 6.49
CA ARG A 111 -15.51 9.96 5.77
C ARG A 111 -14.63 9.19 4.78
N LEU A 112 -13.41 9.67 4.52
CA LEU A 112 -12.51 9.19 3.48
C LEU A 112 -13.17 9.14 2.10
N ALA A 113 -14.03 10.12 1.79
CA ALA A 113 -14.85 10.13 0.57
C ALA A 113 -14.93 11.52 -0.05
N PHE A 114 -15.16 11.60 -1.36
CA PHE A 114 -15.45 12.87 -2.02
C PHE A 114 -16.94 13.21 -1.87
N ASN A 115 -17.24 14.42 -1.40
CA ASN A 115 -18.59 14.93 -1.18
C ASN A 115 -18.85 16.16 -2.07
N PRO A 116 -19.88 16.15 -2.95
CA PRO A 116 -20.20 17.28 -3.83
C PRO A 116 -20.84 18.48 -3.11
N VAL A 117 -21.38 18.31 -1.90
CA VAL A 117 -22.11 19.36 -1.16
C VAL A 117 -21.25 20.03 -0.10
N ARG A 118 -20.05 19.49 0.17
CA ARG A 118 -19.20 19.99 1.23
C ARG A 118 -18.53 21.30 0.80
N VAL A 119 -18.88 22.38 1.50
CA VAL A 119 -18.23 23.69 1.37
C VAL A 119 -16.94 23.69 2.19
N TRP A 120 -15.87 24.24 1.63
CA TRP A 120 -14.59 24.40 2.33
C TRP A 120 -14.77 25.32 3.54
N ALA A 121 -14.43 24.82 4.74
CA ALA A 121 -14.39 25.66 5.92
C ALA A 121 -13.10 26.52 5.91
N PRO A 122 -13.17 27.83 6.24
CA PRO A 122 -11.98 28.71 6.26
C PRO A 122 -10.82 28.22 7.15
N THR A 123 -11.09 27.30 8.08
CA THR A 123 -10.12 26.71 9.00
C THR A 123 -9.27 25.59 8.40
N GLU A 124 -9.63 25.04 7.22
CA GLU A 124 -8.86 23.93 6.64
C GLU A 124 -7.64 24.43 5.88
N SER A 125 -6.45 23.97 6.28
CA SER A 125 -5.18 24.36 5.67
C SER A 125 -4.89 23.67 4.33
N ARG A 126 -5.50 22.49 4.10
CA ARG A 126 -5.38 21.72 2.86
C ARG A 126 -6.70 21.08 2.47
N VAL A 127 -7.16 21.33 1.24
CA VAL A 127 -8.39 20.71 0.71
C VAL A 127 -8.13 20.06 -0.63
N LEU A 128 -8.52 18.79 -0.75
CA LEU A 128 -8.45 18.07 -2.03
C LEU A 128 -9.79 18.16 -2.76
N GLY A 129 -9.81 18.83 -3.90
CA GLY A 129 -10.94 18.86 -4.81
C GLY A 129 -10.81 17.84 -5.94
N ARG A 130 -11.91 17.21 -6.31
CA ARG A 130 -12.09 16.47 -7.56
C ARG A 130 -12.82 17.38 -8.54
N HIS A 131 -12.27 17.52 -9.74
CA HIS A 131 -12.87 18.30 -10.82
C HIS A 131 -13.05 17.40 -12.05
N VAL A 132 -14.21 17.48 -12.69
CA VAL A 132 -14.50 16.75 -13.93
C VAL A 132 -14.55 17.75 -15.07
N GLU A 133 -13.65 17.58 -16.04
CA GLU A 133 -13.62 18.45 -17.21
C GLU A 133 -14.88 18.25 -18.07
N PRO A 134 -15.54 19.33 -18.51
CA PRO A 134 -16.84 19.20 -19.16
C PRO A 134 -16.83 18.49 -20.50
N ILE A 135 -15.82 18.81 -21.31
CA ILE A 135 -15.74 18.35 -22.70
C ILE A 135 -15.09 16.96 -22.73
N SER A 136 -13.96 16.81 -22.04
CA SER A 136 -13.18 15.57 -22.08
C SER A 136 -13.68 14.50 -21.09
N GLN A 137 -14.54 14.88 -20.13
CA GLN A 137 -14.95 14.05 -18.98
C GLN A 137 -13.77 13.52 -18.15
N ARG A 138 -12.57 14.11 -18.31
CA ARG A 138 -11.39 13.73 -17.55
C ARG A 138 -11.53 14.22 -16.12
N THR A 139 -11.33 13.31 -15.18
CA THR A 139 -11.28 13.64 -13.76
C THR A 139 -9.86 14.07 -13.38
N ARG A 140 -9.73 15.24 -12.76
CA ARG A 140 -8.49 15.76 -12.21
C ARG A 140 -8.67 16.04 -10.72
N PHE A 141 -7.56 16.04 -9.98
CA PHE A 141 -7.55 16.33 -8.56
C PHE A 141 -6.63 17.50 -8.26
N PHE A 142 -7.12 18.43 -7.44
CA PHE A 142 -6.40 19.64 -7.08
C PHE A 142 -6.33 19.76 -5.57
N LEU A 143 -5.10 19.87 -5.05
CA LEU A 143 -4.86 20.19 -3.65
C LEU A 143 -4.78 21.72 -3.51
N TRP A 144 -5.65 22.29 -2.69
CA TRP A 144 -5.74 23.71 -2.40
C TRP A 144 -5.04 24.03 -1.08
N GLU A 145 -4.22 25.07 -1.11
CA GLU A 145 -3.51 25.65 0.03
C GLU A 145 -3.69 27.18 -0.05
N GLY A 146 -4.68 27.69 0.70
CA GLY A 146 -5.10 29.08 0.59
C GLY A 146 -5.57 29.44 -0.82
N SER A 147 -4.96 30.46 -1.43
CA SER A 147 -5.29 30.93 -2.78
C SER A 147 -4.60 30.15 -3.91
N THR A 148 -3.75 29.18 -3.57
CA THR A 148 -2.98 28.41 -4.55
C THR A 148 -3.49 26.98 -4.65
N ARG A 149 -3.35 26.38 -5.83
CA ARG A 149 -3.66 24.97 -6.07
C ARG A 149 -2.56 24.25 -6.82
N LYS A 150 -2.46 22.94 -6.61
CA LYS A 150 -1.56 22.04 -7.34
C LYS A 150 -2.35 20.86 -7.89
N GLU A 151 -2.12 20.50 -9.15
CA GLU A 151 -2.67 19.26 -9.71
C GLU A 151 -1.90 18.07 -9.12
N VAL A 152 -2.63 17.10 -8.56
CA VAL A 152 -2.08 15.97 -7.83
C VAL A 152 -2.72 14.66 -8.29
N ASP A 153 -2.02 13.57 -8.08
CA ASP A 153 -2.59 12.23 -8.07
C ASP A 153 -3.56 12.11 -6.90
N LYS A 154 -4.65 11.36 -7.12
CA LYS A 154 -5.73 11.20 -6.16
C LYS A 154 -5.25 10.64 -4.82
N ASP A 155 -4.42 9.61 -4.83
CA ASP A 155 -4.09 8.87 -3.61
C ASP A 155 -3.07 9.66 -2.79
N TRP A 156 -2.09 10.29 -3.44
CA TRP A 156 -1.21 11.26 -2.78
C TRP A 156 -1.98 12.46 -2.21
N GLY A 157 -2.90 13.03 -2.99
CA GLY A 157 -3.73 14.15 -2.56
C GLY A 157 -4.58 13.85 -1.32
N ARG A 158 -5.11 12.62 -1.21
CA ARG A 158 -5.91 12.21 -0.05
C ARG A 158 -5.09 12.19 1.23
N TYR A 159 -3.87 11.64 1.18
CA TYR A 159 -2.96 11.65 2.33
C TYR A 159 -2.47 13.07 2.66
N ALA A 160 -2.30 13.93 1.65
CA ALA A 160 -1.94 15.34 1.87
C ALA A 160 -3.06 16.13 2.58
N ALA A 161 -4.32 15.88 2.21
CA ALA A 161 -5.48 16.49 2.89
C ALA A 161 -5.69 15.89 4.29
N LEU A 162 -5.54 14.57 4.44
CA LEU A 162 -5.67 13.91 5.74
C LEU A 162 -4.59 14.40 6.74
N SER A 163 -3.34 14.53 6.31
CA SER A 163 -2.24 14.95 7.21
C SER A 163 -2.44 16.33 7.82
N ALA A 164 -3.12 17.24 7.11
CA ALA A 164 -3.49 18.57 7.61
C ALA A 164 -4.47 18.54 8.79
N THR A 165 -5.23 17.44 8.96
CA THR A 165 -6.19 17.29 10.06
C THR A 165 -5.56 16.67 11.32
N GLY A 166 -4.35 16.11 11.22
CA GLY A 166 -3.75 15.31 12.29
C GLY A 166 -4.40 13.92 12.50
N ALA A 167 -5.41 13.57 11.71
CA ALA A 167 -6.06 12.28 11.81
C ALA A 167 -5.11 11.13 11.38
N ARG A 168 -5.25 10.00 12.08
CA ARG A 168 -4.53 8.76 11.78
C ARG A 168 -5.51 7.78 11.13
N ALA A 169 -5.10 7.19 10.01
CA ALA A 169 -5.95 6.24 9.27
C ALA A 169 -5.38 4.82 9.24
N LEU A 170 -4.08 4.64 9.49
CA LEU A 170 -3.45 3.33 9.42
C LEU A 170 -3.58 2.60 10.76
N ALA A 171 -3.82 1.30 10.70
CA ALA A 171 -3.90 0.40 11.85
C ALA A 171 -2.75 -0.61 11.79
N TYR A 172 -2.11 -0.94 12.90
CA TYR A 172 -1.05 -1.94 12.92
C TYR A 172 -1.17 -2.89 14.10
N ASP A 173 -1.17 -4.19 13.80
CA ASP A 173 -1.07 -5.24 14.79
C ASP A 173 0.38 -5.71 14.89
N ARG A 174 1.06 -5.31 15.97
CA ARG A 174 2.46 -5.68 16.22
C ARG A 174 2.66 -7.16 16.52
N ARG A 175 1.65 -7.84 17.06
CA ARG A 175 1.74 -9.25 17.45
C ARG A 175 1.59 -10.15 16.23
N ARG A 176 0.71 -9.77 15.31
CA ARG A 176 0.39 -10.55 14.10
C ARG A 176 1.08 -10.03 12.84
N PHE A 177 1.80 -8.91 12.94
CA PHE A 177 2.48 -8.23 11.84
C PHE A 177 1.53 -7.87 10.70
N ILE A 178 0.40 -7.25 11.03
CA ILE A 178 -0.64 -6.87 10.06
C ILE A 178 -0.76 -5.35 10.00
N LEU A 179 -0.64 -4.79 8.80
CA LEU A 179 -0.97 -3.39 8.54
C LEU A 179 -2.35 -3.29 7.89
N GLY A 180 -3.28 -2.63 8.57
CA GLY A 180 -4.61 -2.27 8.08
C GLY A 180 -4.61 -0.88 7.43
N VAL A 181 -5.15 -0.81 6.21
CA VAL A 181 -5.30 0.42 5.43
C VAL A 181 -6.77 0.56 5.00
N PRO A 182 -7.48 1.66 5.29
CA PRO A 182 -8.85 1.82 4.80
C PRO A 182 -8.90 1.75 3.27
N ALA A 183 -9.80 0.93 2.72
CA ALA A 183 -9.89 0.71 1.27
C ALA A 183 -10.29 1.98 0.49
N ARG A 184 -10.92 2.95 1.17
CA ARG A 184 -11.26 4.26 0.62
C ARG A 184 -10.09 5.25 0.59
N LEU A 185 -9.03 4.94 1.34
CA LEU A 185 -7.76 5.66 1.41
C LEU A 185 -6.60 4.73 1.01
N PRO A 186 -6.59 4.19 -0.22
CA PRO A 186 -5.56 3.26 -0.64
C PRO A 186 -4.20 3.95 -0.64
N LEU A 187 -3.16 3.20 -0.25
CA LEU A 187 -1.77 3.67 -0.36
C LEU A 187 -1.42 3.96 -1.82
N PRO A 188 -0.54 4.96 -2.09
CA PRO A 188 0.09 5.11 -3.38
C PRO A 188 0.66 3.80 -3.90
N ARG A 189 0.45 3.51 -5.19
CA ARG A 189 0.66 2.18 -5.79
C ARG A 189 2.01 1.53 -5.47
N VAL A 190 3.10 2.31 -5.44
CA VAL A 190 4.45 1.79 -5.14
C VAL A 190 4.55 1.30 -3.70
N LEU A 191 3.95 2.03 -2.75
CA LEU A 191 3.90 1.68 -1.33
C LEU A 191 2.95 0.51 -1.05
N ALA A 192 1.81 0.43 -1.75
CA ALA A 192 0.95 -0.75 -1.65
C ALA A 192 1.69 -2.02 -2.15
N ARG A 193 2.46 -1.89 -3.23
CA ARG A 193 3.26 -2.99 -3.79
C ARG A 193 4.38 -3.44 -2.86
N SER A 194 5.07 -2.52 -2.19
CA SER A 194 6.13 -2.89 -1.25
C SER A 194 5.61 -3.83 -0.17
N LEU A 195 4.42 -3.56 0.38
CA LEU A 195 3.77 -4.40 1.37
C LEU A 195 3.40 -5.79 0.83
N CYS A 196 2.85 -5.87 -0.39
CA CYS A 196 2.56 -7.17 -1.03
C CYS A 196 3.84 -7.98 -1.29
N LEU A 197 4.92 -7.33 -1.70
CA LEU A 197 6.21 -7.99 -1.98
C LEU A 197 6.88 -8.50 -0.71
N CYS A 198 6.55 -7.95 0.45
CA CYS A 198 7.10 -8.38 1.73
C CYS A 198 6.71 -9.82 2.07
N SER A 199 5.44 -10.18 1.85
CA SER A 199 4.93 -11.51 2.21
C SER A 199 4.59 -12.37 1.00
N GLY A 200 4.46 -11.78 -0.19
CA GLY A 200 3.96 -12.44 -1.41
C GLY A 200 2.44 -12.58 -1.45
N TYR A 201 1.74 -12.12 -0.41
CA TYR A 201 0.28 -12.11 -0.37
C TYR A 201 -0.30 -10.83 -0.97
N ALA A 202 -1.44 -10.95 -1.66
CA ALA A 202 -2.35 -9.84 -1.85
C ALA A 202 -2.96 -9.42 -0.50
N PRO A 203 -3.39 -8.15 -0.33
CA PRO A 203 -4.07 -7.75 0.88
C PRO A 203 -5.38 -8.50 1.03
N ALA A 204 -5.67 -8.98 2.23
CA ALA A 204 -7.01 -9.47 2.56
C ALA A 204 -7.97 -8.27 2.69
N VAL A 205 -9.26 -8.49 2.44
CA VAL A 205 -10.29 -7.46 2.53
C VAL A 205 -11.17 -7.76 3.72
N GLU A 206 -11.19 -6.84 4.69
CA GLU A 206 -12.01 -6.95 5.90
C GLU A 206 -13.05 -5.83 5.92
N ARG A 207 -14.32 -6.14 6.21
CA ARG A 207 -15.42 -5.17 6.13
C ARG A 207 -15.48 -4.24 7.34
N SER A 208 -15.00 -4.72 8.48
CA SER A 208 -14.93 -3.92 9.70
C SER A 208 -13.77 -4.39 10.56
N LEU A 209 -13.02 -3.43 11.09
CA LEU A 209 -11.91 -3.68 12.01
C LEU A 209 -12.18 -2.97 13.33
N PRO A 210 -12.80 -3.66 14.32
CA PRO A 210 -13.00 -3.10 15.65
C PRO A 210 -11.69 -2.55 16.24
N GLY A 211 -11.74 -1.37 16.84
CA GLY A 211 -10.56 -0.73 17.44
C GLY A 211 -9.59 -0.04 16.46
N ALA A 212 -9.75 -0.25 15.14
CA ALA A 212 -8.99 0.47 14.13
C ALA A 212 -9.60 1.86 13.85
N PRO A 213 -8.80 2.85 13.37
CA PRO A 213 -9.34 4.05 12.77
C PRO A 213 -10.32 3.70 11.65
N TYR A 214 -11.42 4.44 11.53
CA TYR A 214 -12.45 4.17 10.52
C TYR A 214 -13.02 2.73 10.58
N ALA A 215 -13.08 2.12 11.77
CA ALA A 215 -13.49 0.73 12.03
C ALA A 215 -14.73 0.22 11.26
N GLY A 216 -15.72 1.09 10.99
CA GLY A 216 -16.93 0.74 10.23
C GLY A 216 -16.75 0.72 8.70
N GLN A 217 -15.53 0.90 8.20
CA GLN A 217 -15.20 0.87 6.78
C GLN A 217 -14.43 -0.39 6.42
N VAL A 218 -14.46 -0.71 5.12
CA VAL A 218 -13.64 -1.78 4.54
C VAL A 218 -12.17 -1.42 4.64
N HIS A 219 -11.35 -2.38 5.07
CA HIS A 219 -9.91 -2.28 5.17
C HIS A 219 -9.20 -3.33 4.30
N LEU A 220 -8.03 -2.94 3.83
CA LEU A 220 -7.04 -3.81 3.21
C LEU A 220 -6.03 -4.22 4.28
N LEU A 221 -5.87 -5.52 4.50
CA LEU A 221 -4.97 -6.10 5.49
C LEU A 221 -3.74 -6.68 4.80
N PHE A 222 -2.60 -6.03 5.02
CA PHE A 222 -1.31 -6.50 4.55
C PHE A 222 -0.66 -7.34 5.65
N ARG A 223 -0.45 -8.64 5.38
CA ARG A 223 0.06 -9.60 6.37
C ARG A 223 1.56 -9.76 6.30
N TRP A 224 2.14 -10.14 7.44
CA TRP A 224 3.57 -10.38 7.64
C TRP A 224 4.42 -9.18 7.22
N VAL A 225 3.96 -7.99 7.61
CA VAL A 225 4.66 -6.72 7.43
C VAL A 225 5.45 -6.42 8.70
N PRO A 226 6.80 -6.46 8.68
CA PRO A 226 7.62 -6.11 9.82
C PRO A 226 7.37 -4.67 10.28
N PRO A 227 7.54 -4.35 11.59
CA PRO A 227 7.27 -3.02 12.11
C PRO A 227 8.06 -1.93 11.38
N SER A 228 9.34 -2.19 11.07
CA SER A 228 10.20 -1.26 10.34
C SER A 228 9.66 -0.93 8.94
N LEU A 229 9.09 -1.91 8.23
CA LEU A 229 8.51 -1.68 6.91
C LEU A 229 7.17 -0.94 7.00
N ALA A 230 6.34 -1.29 7.99
CA ALA A 230 5.08 -0.58 8.25
C ALA A 230 5.33 0.90 8.57
N GLU A 231 6.32 1.19 9.42
CA GLU A 231 6.75 2.54 9.77
C GLU A 231 7.32 3.27 8.55
N ALA A 232 8.21 2.63 7.77
CA ALA A 232 8.76 3.21 6.56
C ALA A 232 7.67 3.64 5.57
N VAL A 233 6.67 2.80 5.33
CA VAL A 233 5.52 3.12 4.47
C VAL A 233 4.65 4.23 5.06
N ALA A 234 4.34 4.16 6.34
CA ALA A 234 3.46 5.13 7.00
C ALA A 234 4.04 6.56 6.97
N ILE A 235 5.36 6.69 7.20
CA ILE A 235 6.07 7.97 7.14
C ILE A 235 5.94 8.60 5.75
N ARG A 236 6.05 7.82 4.67
CA ARG A 236 5.92 8.35 3.29
C ARG A 236 4.55 8.96 3.02
N VAL A 237 3.51 8.54 3.72
CA VAL A 237 2.17 9.11 3.57
C VAL A 237 1.80 10.08 4.71
N SER A 238 2.78 10.53 5.48
CA SER A 238 2.60 11.38 6.68
C SER A 238 1.58 10.82 7.65
N GLN A 239 1.68 9.52 7.93
CA GLN A 239 0.84 8.82 8.89
C GLN A 239 1.70 8.17 9.97
N ARG A 240 1.08 7.96 11.13
CA ARG A 240 1.58 7.08 12.18
C ARG A 240 0.51 6.00 12.41
N PRO A 241 0.83 4.71 12.30
CA PRO A 241 -0.14 3.66 12.56
C PRO A 241 -0.63 3.72 14.01
N VAL A 242 -1.90 3.38 14.19
CA VAL A 242 -2.50 3.14 15.50
C VAL A 242 -2.30 1.66 15.84
N ASP A 243 -1.67 1.38 16.98
CA ASP A 243 -1.54 0.01 17.45
C ASP A 243 -2.92 -0.54 17.85
N CYS A 244 -3.31 -1.66 17.26
CA CYS A 244 -4.56 -2.36 17.57
C CYS A 244 -4.42 -3.87 17.34
N GLU A 245 -5.28 -4.67 17.98
CA GLU A 245 -5.37 -6.10 17.68
C GLU A 245 -6.28 -6.31 16.46
N ILE A 246 -5.81 -7.08 15.48
CA ILE A 246 -6.53 -7.34 14.23
C ILE A 246 -6.86 -8.83 14.16
N ASP A 247 -8.15 -9.15 14.35
CA ASP A 247 -8.70 -10.47 14.09
C ASP A 247 -9.05 -10.62 12.61
N ILE A 248 -8.37 -11.56 11.94
CA ILE A 248 -8.75 -11.98 10.60
C ILE A 248 -9.78 -13.09 10.76
N LEU A 249 -11.04 -12.81 10.45
CA LEU A 249 -12.05 -13.85 10.33
C LEU A 249 -11.76 -14.63 9.04
N HIS A 250 -11.47 -15.92 9.18
CA HIS A 250 -11.13 -16.83 8.08
C HIS A 250 -12.34 -17.26 7.27
#